data_AF-A0A6G3SPZ2-F1
#
_entry.id   AF-A0A6G3SPZ2-F1
#
_cell.length_a   1.000
_cell.length_b   1.000
_cell.length_c   1.000
_cell.angle_alpha   90.00
_cell.angle_beta   90.00
_cell.angle_gamma   90.00
#
_symmetry.space_group_name_H-M   'P 1'
#
loop_
_entity.id
_entity.type
_entity.pdbx_description
1 polymer ?
#
loop_
_entity_poly.entity_id
_entity_poly.type
_entity_poly.pdbx_seq_one_letter_code
_entity_poly.pdbx_strand_id
1 'polypeptide(L)'
;MAKPNPRHITVDGKPMVALTPQEYATLSATRRQVGALGSRLRVVRETLRATSDLLSDLVTALEAEHPTGRGAAPETGRPVTVLLASAPELLARARSAVGKSRDQTGRRRRR
;
A
#
# COMPACT_ATOMS: atom_id res chain seq x y z
N MET A 1 -6.55 23.72 -17.64
CA MET A 1 -7.61 23.03 -18.39
C MET A 1 -8.89 23.09 -17.57
N ALA A 2 -9.98 23.59 -18.15
CA ALA A 2 -11.24 23.79 -17.43
C ALA A 2 -11.78 22.46 -16.91
N LYS A 3 -12.17 22.41 -15.63
CA LYS A 3 -12.84 21.25 -15.04
C LYS A 3 -14.23 21.18 -15.68
N PRO A 4 -14.59 20.12 -16.43
CA PRO A 4 -15.91 20.06 -17.06
C PRO A 4 -16.96 20.02 -15.95
N ASN A 5 -17.84 21.02 -15.93
CA ASN A 5 -18.99 21.02 -15.02
C ASN A 5 -19.95 19.91 -15.46
N PRO A 6 -20.28 18.93 -14.60
CA PRO A 6 -21.17 17.85 -14.97
C PRO A 6 -22.55 18.40 -15.34
N ARG A 7 -23.08 17.97 -16.49
CA ARG A 7 -24.44 18.31 -16.90
C ARG A 7 -25.43 17.36 -16.25
N HIS A 8 -26.13 17.84 -15.23
CA HIS A 8 -27.19 17.08 -14.56
C HIS A 8 -28.49 17.16 -15.37
N ILE A 9 -29.13 16.02 -15.58
CA ILE A 9 -30.44 15.89 -16.25
C ILE A 9 -31.35 14.97 -15.43
N THR A 10 -32.65 14.97 -15.70
CA THR A 10 -33.60 14.02 -15.11
C THR A 10 -34.21 13.19 -16.23
N VAL A 11 -34.19 11.87 -16.10
CA VAL A 11 -34.78 10.92 -17.06
C VAL A 11 -35.71 10.01 -16.26
N ASP A 12 -36.99 9.93 -16.63
CA ASP A 12 -38.02 9.15 -15.93
C ASP A 12 -38.07 9.41 -14.42
N GLY A 13 -37.91 10.68 -14.02
CA GLY A 13 -37.89 11.09 -12.61
C GLY A 13 -36.59 10.74 -11.85
N LYS A 14 -35.59 10.14 -12.52
CA LYS A 14 -34.30 9.80 -11.92
C LYS A 14 -33.21 10.81 -12.31
N PRO A 15 -32.41 11.29 -11.35
CA PRO A 15 -31.29 12.18 -11.66
C PRO A 15 -30.18 11.41 -12.39
N MET A 16 -29.69 11.98 -13.49
CA MET A 16 -28.61 11.44 -14.30
C MET A 16 -27.59 12.53 -14.65
N VAL A 17 -26.41 12.11 -15.13
CA VAL A 17 -25.38 13.01 -15.64
C VAL A 17 -25.12 12.66 -17.10
N ALA A 18 -25.26 13.66 -17.98
CA ALA A 18 -24.96 13.52 -19.39
C ALA A 18 -23.46 13.73 -19.63
N LEU A 19 -22.83 12.75 -20.29
CA LEU A 19 -21.42 12.79 -20.69
C LEU A 19 -21.32 12.52 -22.19
N THR A 20 -20.40 13.18 -22.87
CA THR A 20 -19.98 12.77 -24.21
C THR A 20 -19.26 11.41 -24.14
N PRO A 21 -19.20 10.65 -25.26
CA PRO A 21 -18.46 9.39 -25.29
C PRO A 21 -16.99 9.52 -24.87
N GLN A 22 -16.36 10.65 -25.22
CA GLN A 22 -14.96 10.94 -24.86
C GLN A 22 -14.79 11.20 -23.36
N GLU A 23 -15.71 11.96 -22.75
CA GLU A 23 -15.72 12.20 -21.30
C GLU A 23 -15.97 10.91 -20.53
N TYR A 24 -16.89 10.07 -20.99
CA TYR A 24 -17.13 8.75 -20.40
C TYR A 24 -15.90 7.84 -20.48
N ALA A 25 -15.24 7.77 -21.65
CA ALA A 25 -14.02 6.98 -21.82
C ALA A 25 -12.90 7.45 -20.89
N THR A 26 -12.73 8.77 -20.76
CA THR A 26 -11.75 9.38 -19.85
C THR A 26 -12.07 9.04 -18.40
N LEU A 27 -13.32 9.23 -17.97
CA LEU A 27 -13.78 8.91 -16.62
C LEU A 27 -13.59 7.42 -16.29
N SER A 28 -13.91 6.53 -17.23
CA SER A 28 -13.71 5.09 -17.08
C SER A 28 -12.23 4.73 -16.93
N ALA A 29 -11.36 5.31 -17.75
CA ALA A 29 -9.91 5.12 -17.65
C ALA A 29 -9.36 5.64 -16.31
N THR A 30 -9.74 6.85 -15.90
CA THR A 30 -9.34 7.44 -14.62
C THR A 30 -9.84 6.60 -13.45
N ARG A 31 -11.09 6.13 -13.46
CA ARG A 31 -11.65 5.25 -12.42
C ARG A 31 -10.83 3.96 -12.29
N ARG A 32 -10.43 3.34 -13.41
CA ARG A 32 -9.56 2.15 -13.40
C ARG A 32 -8.19 2.45 -12.80
N GLN A 33 -7.57 3.56 -13.19
CA GLN A 33 -6.27 3.98 -12.67
C GLN A 33 -6.32 4.25 -11.16
N VAL A 34 -7.32 5.01 -10.70
CA VAL A 34 -7.53 5.30 -9.28
C VAL A 34 -7.81 4.01 -8.50
N GLY A 35 -8.62 3.10 -9.04
CA GLY A 35 -8.87 1.79 -8.43
C GLY A 35 -7.59 0.97 -8.27
N ALA A 36 -6.76 0.89 -9.32
CA ALA A 36 -5.49 0.19 -9.28
C ALA A 36 -4.46 0.86 -8.34
N LEU A 37 -4.48 2.18 -8.22
CA LEU A 37 -3.63 2.90 -7.26
C LEU A 37 -4.08 2.65 -5.82
N GLY A 38 -5.40 2.68 -5.57
CA GLY A 38 -5.98 2.39 -4.26
C GLY A 38 -5.65 0.98 -3.75
N SER A 39 -5.72 -0.03 -4.64
CA SER A 39 -5.34 -1.39 -4.27
C SER A 39 -3.86 -1.51 -3.92
N ARG A 40 -2.97 -0.84 -4.67
CA ARG A 40 -1.53 -0.81 -4.37
C ARG A 40 -1.23 -0.11 -3.05
N LEU A 41 -1.84 1.04 -2.79
CA LEU A 41 -1.70 1.75 -1.52
C LEU A 41 -2.15 0.89 -0.33
N ARG A 42 -3.22 0.10 -0.49
CA ARG A 42 -3.67 -0.83 0.56
C ARG A 42 -2.61 -1.88 0.89
N VAL A 43 -1.99 -2.48 -0.13
CA VAL A 43 -0.92 -3.49 0.05
C VAL A 43 0.32 -2.85 0.70
N VAL A 44 0.72 -1.66 0.26
CA VAL A 44 1.84 -0.92 0.85
C VAL A 44 1.58 -0.58 2.32
N ARG A 45 0.39 -0.08 2.65
CA ARG A 45 0.00 0.22 4.03
C ARG A 45 0.02 -1.01 4.92
N GLU A 46 -0.52 -2.12 4.45
CA GLU A 46 -0.54 -3.38 5.20
C GLU A 46 0.87 -3.90 5.47
N THR A 47 1.71 -3.84 4.44
CA THR A 47 3.12 -4.19 4.55
C THR A 47 3.82 -3.32 5.59
N LEU A 48 3.68 -1.99 5.51
CA LEU A 48 4.31 -1.06 6.46
C LEU A 48 3.87 -1.31 7.90
N ARG A 49 2.59 -1.62 8.13
CA ARG A 49 2.09 -2.00 9.47
C ARG A 49 2.79 -3.26 9.96
N ALA A 50 2.79 -4.32 9.16
CA ALA A 50 3.44 -5.57 9.53
C ALA A 50 4.94 -5.39 9.81
N THR A 51 5.65 -4.57 9.03
CA THR A 51 7.06 -4.27 9.30
C THR A 51 7.24 -3.47 10.58
N SER A 52 6.37 -2.49 10.83
CA SER A 52 6.42 -1.67 12.05
C SER A 52 6.18 -2.53 13.29
N ASP A 53 5.17 -3.41 13.26
CA ASP A 53 4.83 -4.28 14.38
C ASP A 53 6.00 -5.23 14.70
N LEU A 54 6.62 -5.84 13.68
CA LEU A 54 7.78 -6.71 13.87
C LEU A 54 9.00 -5.96 14.43
N LEU A 55 9.26 -4.73 13.96
CA LEU A 55 10.35 -3.91 14.50
C LEU A 55 10.08 -3.53 15.96
N SER A 56 8.85 -3.19 16.31
CA SER A 56 8.45 -2.93 17.70
C SER A 56 8.63 -4.17 18.56
N ASP A 57 8.16 -5.34 18.11
CA ASP A 57 8.35 -6.61 18.82
C ASP A 57 9.85 -6.93 19.01
N LEU A 58 10.69 -6.67 17.99
CA LEU A 58 12.13 -6.87 18.05
C LEU A 58 12.80 -5.96 19.08
N VAL A 59 12.43 -4.68 19.12
CA VAL A 59 12.94 -3.74 20.12
C VAL A 59 12.57 -4.23 21.52
N THR A 60 11.30 -4.58 21.76
CA THR A 60 10.84 -5.10 23.05
C THR A 60 11.58 -6.39 23.45
N ALA A 61 11.81 -7.29 22.51
CA ALA A 61 12.52 -8.53 22.78
C ALA A 61 14.01 -8.32 23.09
N LEU A 62 14.67 -7.37 22.40
CA LEU A 62 16.05 -6.98 22.70
C LEU A 62 16.18 -6.27 24.06
N GLU A 63 15.22 -5.41 24.42
CA GLU A 63 15.14 -4.77 25.74
C GLU A 63 14.92 -5.81 26.86
N ALA A 64 14.17 -6.88 26.59
CA ALA A 64 13.96 -7.98 27.54
C ALA A 64 15.23 -8.84 27.72
N GLU A 65 16.02 -9.06 26.67
CA GLU A 65 17.28 -9.81 26.74
C GLU A 65 18.43 -9.01 27.40
N HIS A 66 18.40 -7.68 27.29
CA HIS A 66 19.36 -6.79 27.95
C HIS A 66 18.62 -5.88 28.94
N PRO A 67 18.32 -6.35 30.16
CA PRO A 67 17.79 -5.51 31.22
C PRO A 67 18.89 -4.59 31.72
N THR A 68 19.25 -3.57 30.94
CA THR A 68 19.96 -2.39 31.45
C THR A 68 19.00 -1.76 32.43
N GLY A 69 19.17 -2.09 33.71
CA GLY A 69 18.15 -1.94 34.74
C GLY A 69 17.48 -0.57 34.71
N ARG A 70 16.15 -0.58 34.54
CA ARG A 70 15.16 -0.02 35.47
C ARG A 70 13.75 -0.18 34.89
N GLY A 71 12.97 -1.09 35.46
CA GLY A 71 11.53 -1.17 35.26
C GLY A 71 11.07 -2.51 34.71
N ALA A 72 10.09 -3.10 35.38
CA ALA A 72 9.50 -4.41 35.13
C ALA A 72 9.32 -4.71 33.62
N ALA A 73 9.93 -5.81 33.17
CA ALA A 73 9.74 -6.33 31.83
C ALA A 73 8.27 -6.74 31.64
N PRO A 74 7.60 -6.34 30.55
CA PRO A 74 6.31 -6.92 30.21
C PRO A 74 6.54 -8.36 29.74
N GLU A 75 5.92 -9.34 30.41
CA GLU A 75 5.98 -10.77 30.05
C GLU A 75 5.30 -11.12 28.71
N THR A 76 5.02 -10.13 27.86
CA THR A 76 4.28 -10.27 26.61
C THR A 76 5.16 -10.24 25.35
N GLY A 77 6.49 -10.12 25.49
CA GLY A 77 7.41 -10.11 24.36
C GLY A 77 7.57 -11.49 23.71
N ARG A 78 7.43 -11.58 22.38
CA ARG A 78 7.83 -12.78 21.64
C ARG A 78 9.35 -12.95 21.70
N PRO A 79 9.88 -14.17 21.85
CA PRO A 79 11.32 -14.38 21.90
C PRO A 79 11.99 -13.97 20.58
N VAL A 80 13.19 -13.36 20.67
CA VAL A 80 13.96 -12.83 19.53
C VAL A 80 14.18 -13.89 18.44
N THR A 81 14.38 -15.14 18.83
CA THR A 81 14.55 -16.28 17.91
C THR A 81 13.34 -16.51 17.00
N VAL A 82 12.12 -16.33 17.52
CA VAL A 82 10.87 -16.45 16.75
C VAL A 82 10.70 -15.25 15.81
N LEU A 83 11.08 -14.05 16.26
CA LEU A 83 11.05 -12.85 15.43
C LEU A 83 12.03 -12.94 14.25
N LEU A 84 13.26 -13.38 14.50
CA LEU A 84 14.27 -13.61 13.47
C LEU A 84 13.84 -14.70 12.47
N ALA A 85 13.12 -15.74 12.92
CA ALA A 85 12.58 -16.76 12.04
C ALA A 85 11.48 -16.22 11.09
N SER A 86 10.72 -15.20 11.51
CA SER A 86 9.67 -14.57 10.71
C SER A 86 10.16 -13.45 9.77
N ALA A 87 11.35 -12.91 10.02
CA ALA A 87 11.92 -11.80 9.25
C ALA A 87 12.08 -12.08 7.73
N PRO A 88 12.49 -13.28 7.26
CA PRO A 88 12.64 -13.56 5.84
C PRO A 88 11.33 -13.47 5.05
N GLU A 89 10.23 -14.00 5.62
CA GLU A 89 8.91 -13.94 4.98
C GLU A 89 8.40 -12.50 4.89
N LEU A 90 8.61 -11.70 5.94
CA LEU A 90 8.20 -10.31 5.98
C LEU A 90 9.03 -9.45 5.01
N LEU A 91 10.34 -9.68 4.91
CA LEU A 91 11.20 -9.07 3.89
C LEU A 91 10.76 -9.45 2.47
N ALA A 92 10.37 -10.71 2.24
CA ALA A 92 9.83 -11.14 0.95
C ALA A 92 8.51 -10.44 0.63
N ARG A 93 7.60 -10.32 1.61
CA ARG A 93 6.34 -9.57 1.46
C ARG A 93 6.59 -8.09 1.19
N ALA A 94 7.53 -7.47 1.90
CA ALA A 94 7.90 -6.07 1.69
C ALA A 94 8.48 -5.82 0.29
N ARG A 95 9.39 -6.67 -0.18
CA ARG A 95 9.92 -6.62 -1.55
C ARG A 95 8.82 -6.83 -2.59
N SER A 96 7.87 -7.73 -2.33
CA SER A 96 6.73 -7.96 -3.23
C SER A 96 5.79 -6.75 -3.30
N ALA A 97 5.62 -6.03 -2.18
CA ALA A 97 4.77 -4.84 -2.08
C ALA A 97 5.38 -3.61 -2.77
N VAL A 98 6.71 -3.48 -2.75
CA VAL A 98 7.47 -2.49 -3.56
C VAL A 98 7.36 -2.80 -5.06
N GLY A 99 7.08 -4.06 -5.41
CA GLY A 99 7.03 -4.55 -6.78
C GLY A 99 8.43 -4.66 -7.40
N LYS A 100 8.56 -5.39 -8.51
CA LYS A 100 9.76 -5.30 -9.34
C LYS A 100 9.83 -3.86 -9.87
N SER A 101 10.80 -3.07 -9.42
CA SER A 101 11.21 -1.87 -10.15
C SER A 101 11.33 -2.29 -11.61
N ARG A 102 10.44 -1.77 -12.47
CA ARG A 102 10.61 -1.97 -13.91
C ARG A 102 11.88 -1.22 -14.23
N ASP A 103 12.95 -1.97 -14.40
CA ASP A 103 14.24 -1.44 -14.78
C ASP A 103 14.05 -0.37 -15.85
N GLN A 104 14.61 0.77 -15.50
CA GLN A 104 14.72 1.95 -16.33
C GLN A 104 15.76 1.68 -17.42
N THR A 105 15.50 0.68 -18.28
CA THR A 105 16.28 0.36 -19.48
C THR A 105 15.34 0.06 -20.64
N GLY A 106 14.31 0.91 -20.79
CA GLY A 106 13.74 1.20 -22.10
C GLY A 106 14.72 1.99 -22.98
N ARG A 107 15.93 1.46 -23.22
CA ARG A 107 16.83 2.02 -24.23
C ARG A 107 16.37 1.48 -25.58
N ARG A 108 15.59 2.32 -26.27
CA ARG A 108 15.32 2.33 -27.71
C ARG A 108 16.14 1.29 -28.51
N ARG A 109 15.51 0.18 -28.90
CA ARG A 109 15.80 -0.43 -30.20
C ARG A 109 14.74 0.07 -31.18
N ARG A 110 15.07 1.12 -31.91
CA ARG A 110 14.47 1.40 -33.22
C ARG A 110 15.47 0.86 -34.24
N ARG A 111 15.09 -0.21 -34.93
CA ARG A 111 15.50 -0.47 -36.31
C ARG A 111 14.26 -0.29 -37.15
#